data_AF-B2FDI1-F1
#
_entry.id   AF-B2FDI1-F1
#
_cell.length_a   1.000
_cell.length_b   1.000
_cell.length_c   1.000
_cell.angle_alpha   90.00
_cell.angle_beta   90.00
_cell.angle_gamma   90.00
#
_symmetry.space_group_name_H-M   'P 1'
#
loop_
_entity.id
_entity.type
_entity.pdbx_description
1 polymer ?
#
loop_
_entity_poly.entity_id
_entity_poly.type
_entity_poly.pdbx_seq_one_letter_code
_entity_poly.pdbx_strand_id
1 'polypeptide(L)'
;MWGLIAQGVKCADCGLNVHKQCSKMVPNDCKPDLKHVKKVYSCDLTTLVKAHITKRPMVVDMCIREIESRGLNSEGLYRVS
;
A
#
# COMPACT_ATOMS: atom_id res chain seq x y z
N MET A 1 14.00 4.24 2.59
CA MET A 1 14.69 3.74 3.80
C MET A 1 15.85 2.89 3.33
N TRP A 2 17.10 3.25 3.64
CA TRP A 2 18.29 2.64 3.05
C TRP A 2 19.14 1.91 4.08
N GLY A 3 19.76 0.80 3.69
CA GLY A 3 20.61 -0.06 4.51
C GLY A 3 19.97 -1.42 4.83
N LEU A 4 20.64 -2.25 5.64
CA LEU A 4 20.27 -3.65 5.89
C LEU A 4 19.47 -3.88 7.19
N ILE A 5 19.79 -3.14 8.25
CA ILE A 5 19.10 -3.21 9.55
C ILE A 5 18.80 -1.81 10.08
N ALA A 6 17.76 -1.69 10.92
CA ALA A 6 17.37 -0.45 11.62
C ALA A 6 17.21 0.78 10.70
N GLN A 7 16.57 0.58 9.55
CA GLN A 7 16.40 1.58 8.48
C GLN A 7 15.57 2.82 8.82
N GLY A 8 14.83 2.79 9.92
CA GLY A 8 13.95 3.87 10.33
C GLY A 8 13.26 3.53 11.64
N VAL A 9 12.20 4.27 11.91
CA VAL A 9 11.38 4.08 13.10
C VAL A 9 9.94 3.80 12.69
N LYS A 10 9.28 2.94 13.46
CA LYS A 10 7.86 2.61 13.30
C LYS A 10 7.13 3.00 14.57
N CYS A 11 6.07 3.80 14.44
CA CYS A 11 5.20 4.13 15.57
C CYS A 11 4.49 2.86 16.07
N ALA A 12 4.52 2.62 17.38
CA ALA A 12 3.87 1.46 17.99
C ALA A 12 2.34 1.56 17.96
N ASP A 13 1.80 2.78 17.95
CA ASP A 13 0.36 3.05 18.08
C ASP A 13 -0.34 3.09 16.73
N CYS A 14 0.12 3.92 15.78
CA CYS A 14 -0.52 4.07 14.47
C CYS A 14 0.17 3.31 13.33
N GLY A 15 1.36 2.72 13.58
CA GLY A 15 2.10 1.95 12.57
C GLY A 15 2.80 2.79 11.49
N LEU A 16 2.86 4.12 11.63
CA LEU A 16 3.58 5.01 10.72
C LEU A 16 5.07 4.64 10.64
N ASN A 17 5.60 4.48 9.42
CA ASN A 17 7.01 4.17 9.16
C ASN A 17 7.71 5.39 8.54
N VAL A 18 8.73 5.93 9.20
CA VAL A 18 9.49 7.11 8.76
C VAL A 18 10.97 6.97 9.06
N HIS A 19 11.82 7.76 8.41
CA HIS A 19 13.24 7.83 8.77
C HIS A 19 13.42 8.42 10.17
N LYS A 20 14.53 8.07 10.83
CA LYS A 20 14.88 8.56 12.18
C LYS A 20 15.00 10.08 12.28
N GLN A 21 15.43 10.76 11.22
CA GLN A 21 15.49 12.22 11.20
C GLN A 21 14.11 12.84 10.95
N CYS A 22 13.35 12.27 10.01
CA CYS A 22 12.00 12.73 9.68
C CYS A 22 11.04 12.59 10.86
N SER A 23 11.22 11.59 11.74
CA SER A 23 10.34 11.40 12.90
C SER A 23 10.28 12.62 13.84
N LYS A 24 11.30 13.48 13.84
CA LYS A 24 11.32 14.73 14.62
C LYS A 24 10.48 15.84 14.00
N MET A 25 10.14 15.72 12.72
CA MET A 25 9.36 16.69 11.94
C MET A 25 7.90 16.23 11.75
N VAL A 26 7.58 14.99 12.11
CA VAL A 26 6.21 14.47 12.03
C VAL A 26 5.35 15.20 13.08
N PRO A 27 4.20 15.78 12.68
CA PRO A 27 3.25 16.38 13.62
C PRO A 27 2.72 15.37 14.65
N ASN A 28 2.21 15.87 15.78
CA ASN A 28 1.61 15.03 16.83
C ASN A 28 0.14 14.68 16.52
N ASP A 29 -0.14 14.08 15.36
CA ASP A 29 -1.47 13.73 14.87
C ASP A 29 -1.72 12.21 14.82
N CYS A 30 -1.09 11.48 15.74
CA CYS A 30 -1.16 10.02 15.81
C CYS A 30 -2.62 9.53 15.95
N LYS A 31 -3.03 8.63 15.04
CA LYS A 31 -4.33 7.93 15.09
C LYS A 31 -4.10 6.42 15.24
N PRO A 32 -4.23 5.87 16.46
CA PRO A 32 -3.94 4.45 16.71
C PRO A 32 -4.77 3.47 15.86
N ASP A 33 -6.01 3.84 15.53
CA ASP A 33 -6.91 3.00 14.72
C ASP A 33 -6.33 2.65 13.34
N LEU A 34 -5.47 3.52 12.79
CA LEU A 34 -4.82 3.28 11.51
C LEU A 34 -3.90 2.07 11.50
N LYS A 35 -3.44 1.59 12.66
CA LYS A 35 -2.61 0.38 12.77
C LYS A 35 -3.32 -0.88 12.28
N HIS A 36 -4.65 -0.92 12.41
CA HIS A 36 -5.46 -2.05 11.98
C HIS A 36 -5.72 -2.03 10.46
N VAL A 37 -5.52 -0.88 9.82
CA VAL A 37 -5.70 -0.71 8.37
C VAL A 37 -4.43 -1.15 7.65
N LYS A 38 -4.44 -2.37 7.09
CA LYS A 38 -3.34 -2.86 6.25
C LYS A 38 -3.39 -2.20 4.87
N LYS A 39 -2.35 -1.42 4.55
CA LYS A 39 -2.22 -0.76 3.24
C LYS A 39 -1.93 -1.79 2.15
N VAL A 40 -2.65 -1.69 1.04
CA VAL A 40 -2.44 -2.50 -0.17
C VAL A 40 -1.84 -1.67 -1.31
N TYR A 41 -2.09 -0.35 -1.29
CA TYR A 41 -1.48 0.59 -2.23
C TYR A 41 -0.19 1.18 -1.68
N SER A 42 0.69 1.61 -2.58
CA SER A 42 1.97 2.28 -2.27
C SER A 42 2.94 1.44 -1.43
N CYS A 43 2.80 0.11 -1.46
CA CYS A 43 3.78 -0.83 -0.94
C CYS A 43 4.49 -1.55 -2.09
N ASP A 44 5.70 -2.05 -1.83
CA ASP A 44 6.45 -2.85 -2.80
C ASP A 44 5.65 -4.09 -3.24
N LEU A 45 5.65 -4.33 -4.55
CA LEU A 45 4.89 -5.40 -5.20
C LEU A 45 5.28 -6.77 -4.63
N THR A 46 6.59 -7.05 -4.56
CA THR A 46 7.11 -8.35 -4.12
C THR A 46 6.77 -8.59 -2.66
N THR A 47 6.91 -7.56 -1.83
CA THR A 47 6.60 -7.60 -0.41
C THR A 47 5.13 -7.91 -0.18
N LEU A 48 4.23 -7.24 -0.91
CA LEU A 48 2.78 -7.46 -0.79
C LEU A 48 2.41 -8.90 -1.21
N VAL A 49 2.90 -9.36 -2.36
CA VAL A 49 2.60 -10.69 -2.90
C VAL A 49 3.11 -11.79 -1.95
N LYS A 50 4.33 -11.65 -1.43
CA LYS A 50 4.89 -12.60 -0.45
C LYS A 50 4.14 -12.57 0.88
N ALA A 51 3.78 -11.40 1.39
CA ALA A 51 3.05 -11.28 2.66
C ALA A 51 1.65 -11.92 2.60
N HIS A 52 1.01 -11.91 1.43
CA HIS A 52 -0.32 -12.48 1.22
C HIS A 52 -0.31 -13.90 0.60
N ILE A 53 0.87 -14.45 0.27
CA ILE A 53 1.01 -15.79 -0.34
C ILE A 53 0.14 -15.92 -1.61
N THR A 54 0.23 -14.93 -2.49
CA THR A 54 -0.52 -14.89 -3.76
C THR A 54 0.46 -14.91 -4.94
N LYS A 55 -0.04 -15.04 -6.18
CA LYS A 55 0.78 -14.91 -7.40
C LYS A 55 0.87 -13.46 -7.90
N ARG A 56 -0.15 -12.66 -7.59
CA ARG A 56 -0.30 -11.25 -7.98
C ARG A 56 -1.17 -10.52 -6.95
N PRO A 57 -1.11 -9.19 -6.86
CA PRO A 57 -1.89 -8.46 -5.87
C PRO A 57 -3.39 -8.58 -6.08
N MET A 58 -4.13 -8.74 -4.98
CA MET A 58 -5.59 -8.83 -4.96
C MET A 58 -6.29 -7.69 -5.72
N VAL A 59 -5.76 -6.46 -5.66
CA VAL A 59 -6.30 -5.31 -6.38
C VAL A 59 -6.28 -5.55 -7.89
N VAL A 60 -5.21 -6.14 -8.41
CA VAL A 60 -5.12 -6.39 -9.86
C VAL A 60 -6.07 -7.51 -10.27
N ASP A 61 -6.27 -8.54 -9.44
CA ASP A 61 -7.28 -9.58 -9.72
C ASP A 61 -8.70 -8.99 -9.73
N MET A 62 -9.03 -8.21 -8.69
CA MET A 62 -10.36 -7.63 -8.53
C MET A 62 -10.67 -6.63 -9.65
N CYS A 63 -9.76 -5.71 -9.96
CA CYS A 63 -10.00 -4.71 -10.99
C CYS A 63 -10.12 -5.33 -12.38
N ILE A 64 -9.25 -6.28 -12.74
CA ILE A 64 -9.31 -6.93 -14.06
C ILE A 64 -10.61 -7.73 -14.20
N ARG A 65 -11.01 -8.49 -13.19
CA ARG A 65 -12.28 -9.23 -13.18
C ARG A 65 -13.48 -8.32 -13.44
N GLU A 66 -13.52 -7.15 -12.79
CA GLU A 66 -14.62 -6.21 -12.98
C GLU A 66 -14.59 -5.54 -14.37
N ILE A 67 -13.42 -5.23 -14.91
CA ILE A 67 -13.29 -4.68 -16.27
C ILE A 67 -13.72 -5.71 -17.31
N GLU A 68 -13.30 -6.97 -17.16
CA GLU A 68 -13.73 -8.06 -18.04
C GLU A 68 -15.24 -8.30 -17.97
N SER A 69 -15.83 -8.17 -16.78
CA SER A 69 -17.27 -8.40 -16.57
C SER A 69 -18.17 -7.34 -17.20
N ARG A 70 -17.75 -6.08 -17.32
CA ARG A 70 -18.64 -4.97 -17.76
C ARG A 70 -18.00 -3.91 -18.66
N GLY A 71 -16.68 -3.87 -18.74
CA GLY A 71 -15.93 -2.76 -19.34
C GLY A 71 -15.43 -3.01 -20.76
N LEU A 72 -15.36 -4.27 -21.24
CA LEU A 72 -14.67 -4.60 -22.49
C LEU A 72 -15.22 -3.91 -23.75
N ASN A 73 -16.52 -3.58 -23.76
CA ASN A 73 -17.16 -2.88 -24.87
C ASN A 73 -17.26 -1.36 -24.66
N SER A 74 -16.66 -0.82 -23.60
CA SER A 74 -16.67 0.62 -23.34
C SER A 74 -15.73 1.33 -24.31
N GLU A 75 -16.24 2.32 -25.03
CA GLU A 75 -15.42 3.12 -25.94
C GLU A 75 -14.34 3.87 -25.15
N GLY A 76 -13.09 3.79 -25.61
CA GLY A 76 -11.97 4.46 -24.94
C GLY A 76 -11.63 3.86 -23.57
N LEU A 77 -11.86 2.55 -23.35
CA LEU A 77 -11.40 1.84 -22.15
C LEU A 77 -9.91 2.14 -21.87
N TYR A 78 -9.61 2.52 -20.61
CA TYR A 78 -8.32 3.02 -20.13
C TYR A 78 -7.83 4.37 -20.68
N ARG A 79 -8.56 5.03 -21.60
CA ARG A 79 -8.22 6.35 -22.14
C ARG A 79 -9.06 7.47 -21.52
N VAL A 80 -10.34 7.24 -21.28
CA VAL A 80 -11.26 8.20 -20.66
C VAL A 80 -11.10 8.16 -19.14
N SER A 81 -11.08 9.32 -18.47
CA SER A 81 -10.92 9.48 -17.00
C SER A 81 -12.16 10.07 -16.35
#